data_AF-A0A7Y2KHF8-F1
#
_entry.id   AF-A0A7Y2KHF8-F1
#
_cell.length_a   1.000
_cell.length_b   1.000
_cell.length_c   1.000
_cell.angle_alpha   90.00
_cell.angle_beta   90.00
_cell.angle_gamma   90.00
#
_symmetry.space_group_name_H-M   'P 1'
#
loop_
_entity.id
_entity.type
_entity.pdbx_description
1 polymer ?
#
loop_
_entity_poly.entity_id
_entity_poly.type
_entity_poly.pdbx_seq_one_letter_code
_entity_poly.pdbx_strand_id
1 'polypeptide(L)'
;MKRKGSDIERPRKTLQEVRDFVRFLASEMKPKGKILTPFNVISGTIIAVGIVLIAIRFYKGLGAVTNLSQDYPWGIWIGFDVITGVAFAGGAYVLTFVVHI
;
A
#
# COMPACT_ATOMS: atom_id res chain seq x y z
N MET A 1 -16.24 30.22 40.09
CA MET A 1 -16.56 30.42 38.66
C MET A 1 -15.26 30.57 37.86
N LYS A 2 -14.64 29.48 37.38
CA LYS A 2 -13.32 29.54 36.68
C LYS A 2 -13.08 28.42 35.63
N ARG A 3 -14.14 27.95 34.96
CA ARG A 3 -14.06 26.91 33.91
C ARG A 3 -14.37 27.48 32.52
N LYS A 4 -13.55 28.41 32.01
CA LYS A 4 -13.70 28.90 30.63
C LYS A 4 -12.39 29.01 29.84
N GLY A 5 -11.24 28.73 30.47
CA GLY A 5 -9.93 28.74 29.82
C GLY A 5 -9.37 27.36 29.42
N SER A 6 -9.84 26.28 30.04
CA SER A 6 -9.29 24.93 29.85
C SER A 6 -9.74 24.23 28.57
N ASP A 7 -10.86 24.64 27.97
CA ASP A 7 -11.46 23.95 26.82
C ASP A 7 -10.89 24.42 25.47
N ILE A 8 -10.24 25.59 25.42
CA ILE A 8 -9.57 26.12 24.21
C ILE A 8 -8.07 25.76 24.18
N GLU A 9 -7.46 25.49 25.34
CA GLU A 9 -6.07 25.01 25.43
C GLU A 9 -5.91 23.53 25.02
N ARG A 10 -6.90 22.68 25.36
CA ARG A 10 -6.95 21.27 24.96
C ARG A 10 -6.83 21.05 23.46
N PRO A 11 -7.65 21.68 22.59
CA PRO A 11 -7.55 21.50 21.15
C PRO A 11 -6.22 21.99 20.58
N ARG A 12 -5.62 23.04 21.15
CA ARG A 12 -4.30 23.54 20.72
C ARG A 12 -3.18 22.54 21.01
N LYS A 13 -3.22 21.86 22.17
CA LYS A 13 -2.27 20.79 22.51
C LYS A 13 -2.44 19.57 21.63
N THR A 14 -3.67 19.12 21.38
CA THR A 14 -3.94 17.99 20.48
C THR A 14 -3.48 18.27 19.05
N LEU A 15 -3.69 19.48 18.54
CA LEU A 15 -3.18 19.87 17.21
C LEU A 15 -1.66 19.93 17.15
N GLN A 16 -0.98 20.32 18.25
CA GLN A 16 0.47 20.27 18.34
C GLN A 16 0.98 18.83 18.37
N GLU A 17 0.38 17.96 19.16
CA GLU A 17 0.73 16.52 19.22
C GLU A 17 0.54 15.84 17.86
N VAL A 18 -0.59 16.09 17.18
CA VAL A 18 -0.85 15.58 15.83
C VAL A 18 0.17 16.14 14.83
N ARG A 19 0.48 17.44 14.89
CA ARG A 19 1.49 18.05 14.01
C ARG A 19 2.88 17.46 14.25
N ASP A 20 3.25 17.24 15.50
CA ASP A 20 4.55 16.73 15.89
C ASP A 20 4.68 15.23 15.54
N PHE A 21 3.58 14.46 15.65
CA PHE A 21 3.47 13.10 15.13
C PHE A 21 3.53 13.03 13.60
N VAL A 22 2.85 13.93 12.88
CA VAL A 22 2.92 14.02 11.42
C VAL A 22 4.31 14.43 10.97
N ARG A 23 4.98 15.35 11.69
CA ARG A 23 6.38 15.71 11.45
C ARG A 23 7.32 14.53 11.71
N PHE A 24 7.05 13.72 12.72
CA PHE A 24 7.78 12.48 12.99
C PHE A 24 7.60 11.47 11.86
N LEU A 25 6.36 11.15 11.47
CA LEU A 25 6.06 10.26 10.33
C LEU A 25 6.69 10.76 9.03
N ALA A 26 6.60 12.04 8.73
CA ALA A 26 7.20 12.64 7.55
C ALA A 26 8.75 12.60 7.59
N SER A 27 9.33 12.60 8.80
CA SER A 27 10.78 12.47 8.99
C SER A 27 11.25 11.02 8.81
N GLU A 28 10.44 10.04 9.21
CA GLU A 28 10.68 8.61 8.98
C GLU A 28 10.51 8.21 7.51
N MET A 29 9.53 8.81 6.81
CA MET A 29 9.29 8.54 5.39
C MET A 29 10.31 9.20 4.45
N LYS A 30 11.31 9.93 4.95
CA LYS A 30 12.33 10.52 4.09
C LYS A 30 13.21 9.41 3.50
N PRO A 31 13.22 9.20 2.16
CA PRO A 31 14.05 8.18 1.55
C PRO A 31 15.53 8.51 1.79
N LYS A 32 16.24 7.63 2.52
CA LYS A 32 17.65 7.80 2.89
C LYS A 32 18.64 7.53 1.72
N GLY A 33 18.35 7.96 0.49
CA GLY A 33 19.27 7.70 -0.63
C GLY A 33 18.90 8.34 -1.98
N LYS A 34 19.69 8.01 -3.01
CA LYS A 34 19.40 8.39 -4.41
C LYS A 34 18.16 7.64 -4.88
N ILE A 35 17.11 8.39 -5.19
CA ILE A 35 15.80 7.86 -5.63
C ILE A 35 15.93 7.13 -6.99
N LEU A 36 16.96 7.44 -7.78
CA LEU A 36 17.23 6.82 -9.08
C LEU A 36 18.28 5.71 -8.95
N THR A 37 17.93 4.61 -8.30
CA THR A 37 18.66 3.34 -8.45
C THR A 37 18.13 2.59 -9.67
N PRO A 38 18.95 1.79 -10.37
CA PRO A 38 18.47 0.97 -11.49
C PRO A 38 17.28 0.09 -11.10
N PHE A 39 17.25 -0.39 -9.86
CA PHE A 39 16.11 -1.12 -9.29
C PHE A 39 14.84 -0.27 -9.21
N ASN A 40 14.91 0.97 -8.71
CA ASN A 40 13.73 1.83 -8.60
C ASN A 40 13.17 2.24 -9.97
N VAL A 41 14.04 2.41 -10.98
CA VAL A 41 13.61 2.69 -12.36
C VAL A 41 12.86 1.50 -12.95
N ILE A 42 13.36 0.27 -12.74
CA ILE A 42 12.70 -0.95 -13.19
C ILE A 42 11.35 -1.12 -12.49
N SER A 43 11.32 -1.03 -11.16
CA SER A 43 10.09 -1.13 -10.38
C SER A 43 9.06 -0.07 -10.77
N GLY A 44 9.49 1.19 -10.92
CA GLY A 44 8.61 2.28 -11.35
C GLY A 44 8.03 2.06 -12.74
N THR A 45 8.83 1.51 -13.67
CA THR A 45 8.36 1.17 -15.03
C THR A 45 7.32 0.06 -15.00
N ILE A 46 7.56 -1.01 -14.22
CA ILE A 46 6.61 -2.12 -14.07
C ILE A 46 5.29 -1.62 -13.47
N ILE A 47 5.34 -0.76 -12.46
CA ILE A 47 4.15 -0.16 -11.83
C ILE A 47 3.39 0.69 -12.86
N ALA A 48 4.09 1.54 -13.62
CA ALA A 48 3.46 2.39 -14.64
C ALA A 48 2.76 1.56 -15.73
N VAL A 49 3.41 0.51 -16.23
CA VAL A 49 2.82 -0.41 -17.20
C VAL A 49 1.61 -1.15 -16.58
N GLY A 50 1.72 -1.61 -15.34
CA GLY A 50 0.62 -2.25 -14.61
C GLY A 50 -0.61 -1.35 -14.51
N ILE A 51 -0.43 -0.07 -14.18
CA ILE A 51 -1.54 0.90 -14.10
C ILE A 51 -2.22 1.08 -15.46
N VAL A 52 -1.44 1.18 -16.54
CA VAL A 52 -1.99 1.28 -17.90
C VAL A 52 -2.79 0.03 -18.27
N LEU A 53 -2.29 -1.17 -17.97
CA LEU A 53 -2.99 -2.42 -18.22
C LEU A 53 -4.29 -2.54 -17.40
N ILE A 54 -4.26 -2.09 -16.14
CA ILE A 54 -5.45 -2.01 -15.29
C ILE A 54 -6.49 -1.06 -15.89
N ALA A 55 -6.07 0.13 -16.32
CA ALA A 55 -6.96 1.08 -16.97
C ALA A 55 -7.58 0.51 -18.26
N ILE A 56 -6.79 -0.15 -19.11
CA ILE A 56 -7.28 -0.79 -20.33
C ILE A 56 -8.27 -1.92 -19.98
N ARG A 57 -8.00 -2.70 -18.93
CA ARG A 57 -8.90 -3.75 -18.44
C ARG A 57 -10.26 -3.19 -18.03
N PHE A 58 -10.28 -2.03 -17.37
CA PHE A 58 -11.53 -1.37 -16.96
C PHE A 58 -12.30 -0.74 -18.13
N TYR A 59 -11.62 -0.27 -19.18
CA TYR A 59 -12.27 0.40 -20.33
C TYR A 59 -12.65 -0.53 -21.49
N LYS A 60 -11.76 -1.47 -21.89
CA LYS A 60 -11.94 -2.34 -23.07
C LYS A 60 -12.41 -3.75 -22.73
N GLY A 61 -12.61 -4.04 -21.44
CA GLY A 61 -13.01 -5.37 -20.97
C GLY A 61 -11.87 -6.38 -20.99
N LEU A 62 -12.20 -7.61 -20.58
CA LEU A 62 -11.25 -8.70 -20.36
C LEU A 62 -10.57 -9.17 -21.64
N GLY A 63 -11.35 -9.33 -22.72
CA GLY A 63 -10.88 -9.88 -24.00
C GLY A 63 -9.81 -9.04 -24.72
N ALA A 64 -9.64 -7.77 -24.35
CA ALA A 64 -8.63 -6.87 -24.94
C ALA A 64 -7.24 -6.98 -24.28
N VAL A 65 -7.14 -7.54 -23.06
CA VAL A 65 -5.90 -7.55 -22.26
C VAL A 65 -5.42 -8.96 -21.96
N THR A 66 -6.36 -9.87 -21.72
CA THR A 66 -6.09 -11.26 -21.36
C THR A 66 -7.14 -12.06 -22.13
N ASN A 67 -6.78 -12.97 -23.03
CA ASN A 67 -7.70 -13.75 -23.89
C ASN A 67 -8.69 -14.63 -23.07
N LEU A 68 -9.48 -14.03 -22.19
CA LEU A 68 -10.39 -14.62 -21.22
C LEU A 68 -11.79 -14.08 -21.54
N SER A 69 -12.78 -14.95 -21.45
CA SER A 69 -14.20 -14.58 -21.60
C SER A 69 -14.75 -13.97 -20.31
N GLN A 70 -15.92 -13.32 -20.41
CA GLN A 70 -16.62 -12.75 -19.25
C GLN A 70 -17.10 -13.83 -18.26
N ASP A 71 -17.16 -15.10 -18.69
CA ASP A 71 -17.57 -16.24 -17.85
C ASP A 71 -16.46 -16.66 -16.87
N TYR A 72 -15.19 -16.46 -17.24
CA TYR A 72 -14.03 -16.77 -16.40
C TYR A 72 -13.04 -15.60 -16.41
N PRO A 73 -13.38 -14.48 -15.74
CA PRO A 73 -12.64 -13.22 -15.85
C PRO A 73 -11.22 -13.27 -15.25
N TRP A 74 -10.95 -14.24 -14.37
CA TRP A 74 -9.70 -14.34 -13.60
C TRP A 74 -8.86 -15.59 -13.95
N GLY A 75 -9.40 -16.56 -14.70
CA GLY A 75 -8.67 -17.71 -15.26
C GLY A 75 -7.62 -18.33 -14.31
N ILE A 76 -6.37 -18.41 -14.78
CA ILE A 76 -5.22 -18.94 -14.01
C ILE A 76 -4.78 -18.02 -12.85
N TRP A 77 -5.13 -16.74 -12.90
CA TRP A 77 -4.64 -15.73 -11.96
C TRP A 77 -5.23 -15.90 -10.56
N ILE A 78 -6.48 -16.37 -10.45
CA ILE A 78 -7.03 -16.69 -9.12
C ILE A 78 -6.25 -17.80 -8.42
N GLY A 79 -5.80 -18.82 -9.16
CA GLY A 79 -4.98 -19.90 -8.60
C GLY A 79 -3.59 -19.40 -8.20
N PHE A 80 -2.96 -18.61 -9.05
CA PHE A 80 -1.63 -18.06 -8.79
C PHE A 80 -1.61 -17.08 -7.60
N ASP A 81 -2.48 -16.08 -7.60
CA ASP A 81 -2.50 -15.04 -6.57
C ASP A 81 -2.92 -15.60 -5.20
N VAL A 82 -3.91 -16.50 -5.18
CA VAL A 82 -4.41 -17.09 -3.94
C VAL A 82 -3.45 -18.15 -3.40
N ILE A 83 -2.96 -19.08 -4.22
CA ILE A 83 -2.11 -20.17 -3.72
C ILE A 83 -0.71 -19.66 -3.39
N THR A 84 -0.10 -18.84 -4.25
CA THR A 84 1.28 -18.38 -4.03
C THR A 84 1.33 -17.17 -3.12
N GLY A 85 0.47 -16.16 -3.35
CA GLY A 85 0.50 -14.91 -2.58
C GLY A 85 0.04 -15.09 -1.13
N VAL A 86 -1.14 -15.68 -0.93
CA VAL A 86 -1.74 -15.82 0.41
C VAL A 86 -0.96 -16.82 1.26
N ALA A 87 -0.53 -17.95 0.69
CA ALA A 87 0.25 -18.94 1.44
C ALA A 87 1.61 -18.39 1.88
N PHE A 88 2.29 -17.61 1.04
CA PHE A 88 3.58 -17.01 1.39
C PHE A 88 3.44 -15.96 2.50
N ALA A 89 2.42 -15.11 2.43
CA ALA A 89 2.13 -14.13 3.47
C ALA A 89 1.80 -14.78 4.83
N GLY A 90 0.95 -15.82 4.81
CA GLY A 90 0.61 -16.59 6.01
C GLY A 90 1.81 -17.31 6.61
N GLY A 91 2.67 -17.91 5.78
CA GLY A 91 3.89 -18.58 6.22
C GLY A 91 4.88 -17.64 6.91
N ALA A 92 5.10 -16.45 6.33
CA ALA A 92 5.96 -15.44 6.94
C ALA A 92 5.43 -14.98 8.31
N TYR A 93 4.11 -14.75 8.43
CA TYR A 93 3.49 -14.36 9.69
C TYR A 93 3.70 -15.42 10.78
N VAL A 94 3.41 -16.70 10.49
CA VAL A 94 3.57 -17.79 11.46
C VAL A 94 5.04 -17.95 11.87
N LEU A 95 5.98 -17.85 10.91
CA LEU A 95 7.41 -17.91 11.22
C LEU A 95 7.82 -16.79 12.20
N THR A 96 7.41 -15.55 11.93
CA THR A 96 7.74 -14.43 12.82
C THR A 96 7.14 -14.60 14.20
N PHE A 97 5.91 -15.13 14.29
CA PHE A 97 5.23 -15.44 15.54
C PHE A 97 6.00 -16.49 16.34
N VAL A 98 6.40 -17.61 15.73
CA VAL A 98 7.13 -18.70 16.41
C VAL A 98 8.53 -18.26 16.88
N VAL A 99 9.17 -17.33 16.17
CA VAL A 99 10.54 -16.89 16.52
C VAL A 99 10.55 -15.80 17.60
N HIS A 100 9.57 -14.90 17.61
CA HIS A 100 9.59 -13.69 18.45
C HIS A 100 8.65 -13.74 19.67
N ILE A 101 7.82 -14.76 19.78
CA ILE A 101 6.93 -15.02 20.93
C ILE A 101 7.35 -16.32 21.58
#